data_AF-A0A3E2CKA4-F1
#
_entry.id   AF-A0A3E2CKA4-F1
#
_cell.length_a   1.000
_cell.length_b   1.000
_cell.length_c   1.000
_cell.angle_alpha   90.00
_cell.angle_beta   90.00
_cell.angle_gamma   90.00
#
_symmetry.space_group_name_H-M   'P 1'
#
loop_
_entity.id
_entity.type
_entity.pdbx_description
1 polymer ?
#
loop_
_entity_poly.entity_id
_entity_poly.type
_entity_poly.pdbx_seq_one_letter_code
_entity_poly.pdbx_strand_id
1 'polypeptide(L)' 'MKSYDIDKEKLIVRMHRVQGQLAAVNTMIENDAKCQDVLMQLSAATAALHSLAVIVAREHVNKEIHESVKIGTEGG' A
#
# COMPACT_ATOMS: atom_id res chain seq x y z
N MET A 1 -1.74 11.95 11.66
CA MET A 1 -1.05 11.92 10.34
C MET A 1 -0.97 13.34 9.79
N LYS A 2 -0.05 14.16 10.32
CA LYS A 2 0.22 15.52 9.83
C LYS A 2 1.63 15.56 9.22
N SER A 3 1.69 16.19 8.05
CA SER A 3 2.83 16.62 7.23
C SER A 3 3.77 15.57 6.60
N TYR A 4 3.51 15.37 5.29
CA TYR A 4 4.37 15.19 4.11
C TYR A 4 5.75 14.52 4.21
N ASP A 5 5.81 13.33 3.56
CA ASP A 5 6.87 12.92 2.63
C ASP A 5 6.41 11.69 1.81
N ILE A 6 5.38 10.99 2.27
CA ILE A 6 4.60 10.15 1.38
C ILE A 6 3.74 11.04 0.51
N ASP A 7 3.92 10.94 -0.80
CA ASP A 7 2.99 11.46 -1.79
C ASP A 7 1.63 10.77 -1.55
N LYS A 8 0.83 11.42 -0.71
CA LYS A 8 -0.47 10.93 -0.25
C LYS A 8 -1.37 10.59 -1.42
N GLU A 9 -1.26 11.37 -2.50
CA GLU A 9 -1.99 11.12 -3.75
C GLU A 9 -1.52 9.81 -4.38
N LYS A 10 -0.21 9.56 -4.46
CA LYS A 10 0.34 8.27 -4.92
C LYS A 10 -0.12 7.07 -4.09
N LEU A 11 -0.29 7.20 -2.77
CA LEU A 11 -0.85 6.13 -1.93
C LEU A 11 -2.33 5.91 -2.22
N ILE A 12 -3.10 7.00 -2.31
CA ILE A 12 -4.54 6.95 -2.59
C ILE A 12 -4.80 6.32 -3.96
N VAL A 13 -4.03 6.70 -4.99
CA VAL A 13 -4.13 6.11 -6.34
C VAL A 13 -3.87 4.60 -6.30
N ARG A 14 -2.87 4.14 -5.54
CA ARG A 14 -2.60 2.70 -5.38
C ARG A 14 -3.73 2.00 -4.62
N MET A 15 -4.26 2.63 -3.58
CA MET A 15 -5.41 2.09 -2.83
C MET A 15 -6.64 1.95 -3.74
N HIS A 16 -6.95 2.96 -4.57
CA HIS A 16 -8.04 2.88 -5.54
C HIS A 16 -7.87 1.70 -6.51
N ARG A 17 -6.64 1.38 -6.92
CA ARG A 17 -6.38 0.19 -7.77
C ARG A 17 -6.69 -1.11 -7.03
N VAL A 18 -6.29 -1.24 -5.76
CA VAL A 18 -6.62 -2.42 -4.93
C VAL A 18 -8.14 -2.55 -4.77
N GLN A 19 -8.84 -1.45 -4.50
CA GLN A 19 -10.30 -1.44 -4.40
C GLN A 19 -10.97 -1.88 -5.70
N GLY A 20 -10.48 -1.42 -6.86
CA GLY A 20 -10.96 -1.87 -8.16
C GLY A 20 -10.74 -3.37 -8.39
N GLN A 21 -9.61 -3.92 -7.96
CA GLN A 21 -9.36 -5.37 -8.04
C GLN A 21 -10.32 -6.16 -7.14
N LEU A 22 -10.59 -5.69 -5.92
CA LEU A 22 -11.55 -6.33 -5.01
C LEU A 22 -12.99 -6.25 -5.54
N ALA A 23 -13.38 -5.11 -6.12
CA ALA A 23 -14.67 -4.97 -6.79
C ALA A 23 -14.81 -5.96 -7.96
N ALA A 24 -13.75 -6.13 -8.77
CA ALA A 24 -13.73 -7.12 -9.83
C ALA A 24 -13.87 -8.56 -9.28
N VAL A 25 -13.22 -8.89 -8.17
CA VAL A 25 -13.38 -10.21 -7.51
C VAL A 25 -14.84 -10.44 -7.09
N ASN A 26 -15.50 -9.45 -6.51
CA ASN A 26 -16.92 -9.57 -6.15
C ASN A 26 -17.77 -9.88 -7.39
N THR A 27 -17.59 -9.13 -8.48
CA THR A 27 -18.29 -9.38 -9.74
C THR A 27 -17.97 -10.76 -10.33
N MET A 28 -16.74 -11.26 -10.18
CA MET A 28 -16.38 -12.62 -10.63
C MET A 28 -17.13 -13.68 -9.83
N ILE A 29 -17.27 -13.50 -8.51
CA ILE A 29 -18.02 -14.41 -7.63
C ILE A 29 -19.52 -14.37 -7.97
N GLU A 30 -20.10 -13.18 -8.14
CA GLU A 30 -21.51 -13.00 -8.50
C GLU A 30 -21.87 -13.67 -9.84
N ASN A 31 -20.90 -13.77 -10.75
CA ASN A 31 -21.07 -14.38 -12.08
C ASN A 31 -20.60 -15.83 -12.16
N ASP A 32 -20.38 -16.52 -11.03
CA ASP A 32 -19.91 -17.91 -10.97
C ASP A 32 -18.64 -18.17 -11.81
N ALA A 33 -17.71 -17.21 -11.82
CA ALA A 33 -16.43 -17.36 -12.52
C ALA A 33 -15.63 -18.54 -11.96
N LYS A 34 -14.74 -19.11 -12.78
CA LYS A 34 -13.91 -20.25 -12.38
C LYS A 34 -13.05 -19.89 -11.16
N CYS A 35 -12.97 -20.81 -10.20
CA CYS A 35 -12.16 -20.63 -9.00
C CYS A 35 -10.70 -20.26 -9.30
N GLN A 36 -10.12 -20.82 -10.36
CA GLN A 36 -8.75 -20.49 -10.79
C GLN A 36 -8.59 -19.01 -11.16
N ASP A 37 -9.56 -18.43 -11.87
CA ASP A 37 -9.51 -17.03 -12.30
C ASP A 37 -9.70 -16.10 -11.09
N VAL A 38 -10.61 -16.46 -10.18
CA VAL A 38 -10.83 -15.73 -8.92
C VAL A 38 -9.56 -15.74 -8.07
N LEU A 39 -8.89 -16.90 -7.93
CA LEU A 39 -7.64 -17.04 -7.19
C LEU A 39 -6.51 -16.20 -7.81
N MET A 40 -6.42 -16.15 -9.14
CA MET A 40 -5.46 -15.30 -9.84
C MET A 40 -5.71 -13.83 -9.54
N GLN A 41 -6.96 -13.38 -9.58
CA GLN A 41 -7.32 -11.99 -9.31
C GLN A 41 -7.09 -11.60 -7.83
N LEU A 42 -7.42 -12.49 -6.89
CA LEU A 42 -7.11 -12.32 -5.47
C LEU A 42 -5.60 -12.22 -5.22
N SER A 43 -4.81 -13.03 -5.92
CA SER A 43 -3.35 -12.97 -5.84
C SER A 43 -2.82 -11.61 -6.35
N ALA A 44 -3.40 -11.09 -7.43
CA ALA A 44 -3.06 -9.77 -7.96
C ALA A 44 -3.43 -8.63 -6.98
N ALA A 45 -4.58 -8.72 -6.33
CA ALA A 45 -5.00 -7.76 -5.30
C ALA A 45 -4.07 -7.81 -4.07
N THR A 46 -3.70 -9.01 -3.63
CA THR A 46 -2.79 -9.23 -2.50
C THR A 46 -1.40 -8.64 -2.79
N ALA A 47 -0.86 -8.87 -3.99
CA ALA A 47 0.43 -8.30 -4.39
C ALA A 47 0.40 -6.77 -4.44
N ALA A 48 -0.68 -6.18 -4.94
CA ALA A 48 -0.86 -4.73 -4.97
C ALA A 48 -0.96 -4.13 -3.56
N LEU A 49 -1.72 -4.77 -2.66
CA LEU A 49 -1.83 -4.36 -1.26
C LEU A 49 -0.49 -4.48 -0.53
N HIS A 50 0.24 -5.58 -0.74
CA HIS A 50 1.57 -5.77 -0.18
C HIS A 50 2.55 -4.68 -0.65
N SER A 51 2.52 -4.32 -1.93
CA SER A 51 3.32 -3.21 -2.46
C SER A 51 3.01 -1.89 -1.75
N LEU A 52 1.73 -1.60 -1.48
CA LEU A 52 1.32 -0.42 -0.73
C LEU A 52 1.85 -0.46 0.72
N ALA A 53 1.73 -1.61 1.38
CA ALA A 53 2.23 -1.79 2.75
C ALA A 53 3.75 -1.57 2.84
N VAL A 54 4.52 -2.07 1.88
CA VAL A 54 5.97 -1.85 1.80
C VAL A 54 6.32 -0.37 1.67
N ILE A 55 5.57 0.39 0.87
CA ILE A 55 5.80 1.84 0.72
C ILE A 55 5.56 2.54 2.07
N VAL A 56 4.44 2.26 2.72
CA VAL A 56 4.12 2.87 4.02
C VAL A 56 5.14 2.50 5.09
N ALA A 57 5.59 1.24 5.12
CA ALA A 57 6.59 0.76 6.08
C ALA A 57 7.96 1.43 5.87
N ARG A 58 8.42 1.58 4.62
CA ARG A 58 9.70 2.26 4.31
C ARG A 58 9.68 3.71 4.79
N GLU A 59 8.57 4.40 4.55
CA GLU A 59 8.40 5.79 4.98
C GLU A 59 8.39 5.92 6.51
N HIS A 60 7.78 4.97 7.21
CA HIS A 60 7.84 4.94 8.66
C HIS A 60 9.27 4.77 9.17
N VAL A 61 10.02 3.79 8.66
CA VAL A 61 11.42 3.55 9.06
C VAL A 61 12.32 4.74 8.76
N ASN A 62 12.19 5.35 7.58
CA ASN A 62 12.97 6.54 7.22
C ASN A 62 12.73 7.70 8.19
N LYS A 63 11.48 7.91 8.62
CA LYS A 63 11.14 8.97 9.58
C LYS A 63 11.79 8.74 10.94
N GLU A 64 11.68 7.55 11.51
CA GLU A 64 12.28 7.21 12.81
C GLU A 64 13.80 7.45 12.79
N ILE A 65 14.47 7.10 11.68
CA ILE A 65 15.92 7.32 11.51
C ILE A 65 16.24 8.82 11.38
N HIS A 66 15.51 9.58 10.56
CA HIS A 66 15.77 11.02 10.37
C HIS A 66 15.51 11.85 11.62
N GLU A 67 14.50 11.51 12.42
CA GLU A 67 14.24 12.16 13.72
C GLU A 67 15.38 11.88 14.71
N SER A 68 15.93 10.66 14.71
CA SER A 68 17.07 10.27 15.55
C SER A 68 18.36 11.03 15.19
N VAL A 69 18.61 11.31 13.91
CA VAL A 69 19.82 12.02 13.45
C VAL A 69 19.78 13.52 13.83
N LYS A 70 18.61 14.17 13.83
CA LYS A 70 18.50 15.59 14.21
C LYS A 70 18.88 15.84 15.66
N ILE A 71 18.67 14.88 16.56
CA ILE A 71 19.00 14.98 17.98
C ILE A 71 20.53 14.88 18.21
N GLY A 72 21.30 14.36 17.24
CA GLY A 72 22.76 14.16 17.36
C GLY A 72 23.65 15.33 16.93
N THR A 73 23.11 16.49 16.56
CA THR A 73 23.89 17.61 15.97
C THR A 73 23.93 18.91 16.80
N GLU A 74 23.37 18.94 18.00
CA GLU A 74 23.48 20.09 18.94
C GLU A 74 24.44 19.81 20.12
N GLY A 75 25.51 19.05 19.88
CA GLY A 75 26.50 18.69 20.91
C GLY A 75 27.88 18.43 20.33
N GLY A 76 28.47 19.45 19.71
CA GLY A 76 29.86 19.48 19.25
C GLY A 76 30.39 20.90 19.26
#